data_AF-A0A369H0Q5-F1
#
_entry.id   AF-A0A369H0Q5-F1
#
_cell.length_a   1.000
_cell.length_b   1.000
_cell.length_c   1.000
_cell.angle_alpha   90.00
_cell.angle_beta   90.00
_cell.angle_gamma   90.00
#
_symmetry.space_group_name_H-M   'P 1'
#
loop_
_entity.id
_entity.type
_entity.pdbx_description
1 polymer ?
#
loop_
_entity_poly.entity_id
_entity_poly.type
_entity_poly.pdbx_seq_one_letter_code
_entity_poly.pdbx_strand_id
1 'polypeptide(L)'
;MASSPQPSAQAQGTAARPSRRRPAAPRRARQRASKILTSTTSPLAQADLRSILSNPLAWTALDATDRAEILALFPDRQHIIESGPESRPNFATLMSDDSFRYDCAAYTTNLGAGRHDEEWLADAWAAHERRKAGDFDTYLENKFADEWLADQESEPSTPSQATA
;
A
#
# COMPACT_ATOMS: atom_id res chain seq x y z
N MET A 1 -38.72 38.87 -70.94
CA MET A 1 -37.26 39.13 -70.90
C MET A 1 -36.87 39.49 -69.47
N ALA A 2 -35.77 38.90 -68.99
CA ALA A 2 -35.05 39.12 -67.71
C ALA A 2 -35.81 38.76 -66.41
N SER A 3 -35.53 37.64 -65.74
CA SER A 3 -34.34 37.24 -64.95
C SER A 3 -34.43 37.63 -63.46
N SER A 4 -34.67 36.62 -62.62
CA SER A 4 -34.23 36.49 -61.21
C SER A 4 -32.71 36.70 -61.07
N PRO A 5 -32.10 36.92 -59.87
CA PRO A 5 -32.46 36.31 -58.58
C PRO A 5 -32.24 37.12 -57.26
N GLN A 6 -32.71 36.52 -56.17
CA GLN A 6 -32.52 36.90 -54.75
C GLN A 6 -31.06 36.88 -54.28
N PRO A 7 -30.71 37.63 -53.20
CA PRO A 7 -29.60 37.29 -52.33
C PRO A 7 -30.06 36.50 -51.09
N SER A 8 -29.43 35.35 -50.93
CA SER A 8 -29.49 34.45 -49.77
C SER A 8 -28.89 35.09 -48.52
N ALA A 9 -29.61 35.09 -47.40
CA ALA A 9 -29.03 35.30 -46.07
C ALA A 9 -28.97 33.96 -45.33
N GLN A 10 -27.76 33.40 -45.28
CA GLN A 10 -27.44 32.13 -44.62
C GLN A 10 -27.70 32.19 -43.11
N ALA A 11 -28.44 31.21 -42.62
CA ALA A 11 -28.54 30.86 -41.22
C ALA A 11 -27.17 30.40 -40.69
N GLN A 12 -26.67 31.08 -39.65
CA GLN A 12 -25.46 30.69 -38.94
C GLN A 12 -25.78 29.51 -38.02
N GLY A 13 -25.47 28.29 -38.46
CA GLY A 13 -25.45 27.11 -37.60
C GLY A 13 -24.13 27.03 -36.83
N THR A 14 -24.11 27.42 -35.56
CA THR A 14 -22.99 27.10 -34.66
C THR A 14 -23.09 25.64 -34.23
N ALA A 15 -22.57 24.74 -35.06
CA ALA A 15 -22.37 23.35 -34.69
C ALA A 15 -21.21 23.25 -33.67
N ALA A 16 -21.54 23.11 -32.38
CA ALA A 16 -20.58 22.77 -31.35
C ALA A 16 -20.02 21.37 -31.62
N ARG A 17 -18.75 21.31 -32.06
CA ARG A 17 -18.02 20.07 -32.31
C ARG A 17 -17.78 19.35 -30.97
N PRO A 18 -18.14 18.06 -30.80
CA PRO A 18 -17.82 17.33 -29.59
C PRO A 18 -16.30 17.20 -29.47
N SER A 19 -15.73 17.81 -28.43
CA SER A 19 -14.33 17.67 -28.07
C SER A 19 -14.06 16.22 -27.68
N ARG A 20 -13.57 15.43 -28.65
CA ARG A 20 -13.07 14.07 -28.44
C ARG A 20 -11.89 14.13 -27.48
N ARG A 21 -12.16 13.91 -26.19
CA ARG A 21 -11.12 13.79 -25.14
C ARG A 21 -10.17 12.69 -25.58
N ARG A 22 -8.93 13.06 -25.92
CA ARG A 22 -7.85 12.10 -26.16
C ARG A 22 -7.66 11.27 -24.88
N PRO A 23 -7.52 9.93 -24.97
CA PRO A 23 -7.16 9.15 -23.79
C PRO A 23 -5.81 9.66 -23.27
N ALA A 24 -5.78 10.05 -22.00
CA ALA A 24 -4.55 10.52 -21.37
C ALA A 24 -3.52 9.39 -21.35
N ALA A 25 -2.28 9.72 -21.71
CA ALA A 25 -1.16 8.78 -21.80
C ALA A 25 -0.96 7.93 -20.52
N PRO A 26 -0.50 6.66 -20.65
CA PRO A 26 -0.43 5.68 -19.56
C PRO A 26 0.36 6.15 -18.33
N ARG A 27 1.37 7.02 -18.50
CA ARG A 27 2.14 7.62 -17.39
C ARG A 27 1.28 8.42 -16.41
N ARG A 28 0.29 9.18 -16.90
CA ARG A 28 -0.60 9.97 -16.04
C ARG A 28 -1.57 9.09 -15.26
N ALA A 29 -1.95 7.94 -15.83
CA ALA A 29 -2.76 6.94 -15.14
C ALA A 29 -1.96 6.28 -14.00
N ARG A 30 -0.70 5.89 -14.26
CA ARG A 30 0.19 5.32 -13.23
C ARG A 30 0.47 6.29 -12.08
N GLN A 31 0.76 7.56 -12.37
CA GLN A 31 0.94 8.58 -11.32
C GLN A 31 -0.32 8.82 -10.47
N ARG A 32 -1.51 8.68 -11.07
CA ARG A 32 -2.77 8.72 -10.32
C ARG A 32 -2.96 7.49 -9.46
N ALA A 33 -2.59 6.30 -9.95
CA ALA A 33 -2.62 5.07 -9.18
C ALA A 33 -1.69 5.14 -7.96
N SER A 34 -0.46 5.63 -8.13
CA SER A 34 0.47 5.83 -7.01
C SER A 34 -0.12 6.75 -5.93
N LYS A 35 -0.74 7.87 -6.34
CA LYS A 35 -1.41 8.78 -5.38
C LYS A 35 -2.61 8.15 -4.68
N ILE A 36 -3.31 7.21 -5.32
CA ILE A 36 -4.43 6.50 -4.68
C ILE A 36 -3.93 5.58 -3.55
N LEU A 37 -2.70 5.06 -3.66
CA LEU A 37 -2.11 4.13 -2.70
C LEU A 37 -1.33 4.82 -1.57
N THR A 38 -0.99 6.10 -1.73
CA THR A 38 -0.21 6.85 -0.73
C THR A 38 -1.02 7.95 -0.05
N SER A 39 -1.99 8.57 -0.73
CA SER A 39 -2.71 9.72 -0.16
C SER A 39 -3.75 9.32 0.90
N THR A 40 -3.75 10.06 2.01
CA THR A 40 -4.72 9.93 3.10
C THR A 40 -6.15 10.26 2.70
N THR A 41 -6.32 11.14 1.71
CA THR A 41 -7.63 11.52 1.16
C THR A 41 -8.10 10.59 0.04
N SER A 42 -7.38 9.48 -0.20
CA SER A 42 -7.75 8.55 -1.25
C SER A 42 -9.12 7.92 -0.96
N PRO A 43 -10.00 7.78 -1.97
CA PRO A 43 -11.26 7.03 -1.82
C PRO A 43 -11.02 5.58 -1.36
N LEU A 44 -9.81 5.07 -1.57
CA LEU A 44 -9.42 3.72 -1.14
C LEU A 44 -9.39 3.56 0.39
N ALA A 45 -9.19 4.64 1.14
CA ALA A 45 -9.20 4.60 2.60
C ALA A 45 -10.60 4.40 3.19
N GLN A 46 -11.65 4.74 2.43
CA GLN A 46 -13.06 4.58 2.83
C GLN A 46 -13.75 3.39 2.16
N ALA A 47 -13.14 2.82 1.12
CA ALA A 47 -13.71 1.72 0.36
C ALA A 47 -13.47 0.36 1.05
N ASP A 48 -14.40 -0.57 0.86
CA ASP A 48 -14.22 -1.95 1.30
C ASP A 48 -13.26 -2.70 0.37
N LEU A 49 -11.97 -2.65 0.71
CA LEU A 49 -10.89 -3.33 -0.03
C LEU A 49 -11.14 -4.82 -0.21
N ARG A 50 -11.71 -5.47 0.80
CA ARG A 50 -11.97 -6.90 0.77
C ARG A 50 -12.96 -7.22 -0.35
N SER A 51 -14.05 -6.45 -0.46
CA SER A 51 -15.04 -6.62 -1.53
C SER A 51 -14.45 -6.32 -2.92
N ILE A 52 -13.55 -5.34 -3.02
CA ILE A 52 -12.90 -4.97 -4.30
C ILE A 52 -11.95 -6.07 -4.77
N LEU A 53 -11.08 -6.57 -3.88
CA LEU A 53 -10.04 -7.55 -4.21
C LEU A 53 -10.61 -8.96 -4.43
N SER A 54 -11.74 -9.29 -3.79
CA SER A 54 -12.44 -10.56 -4.00
C SER A 54 -13.35 -10.58 -5.22
N ASN A 55 -13.45 -9.48 -5.95
CA ASN A 55 -14.31 -9.39 -7.13
C ASN A 55 -13.65 -10.11 -8.32
N PRO A 56 -14.32 -11.08 -8.97
CA PRO A 56 -13.77 -11.76 -10.14
C PRO A 56 -13.46 -10.80 -11.31
N LEU A 57 -14.16 -9.67 -11.41
CA LEU A 57 -13.89 -8.66 -12.43
C LEU A 57 -12.51 -8.00 -12.23
N ALA A 58 -12.09 -7.80 -10.98
CA ALA A 58 -10.76 -7.28 -10.67
C ALA A 58 -9.67 -8.24 -11.17
N TRP A 59 -9.89 -9.55 -11.04
CA TRP A 59 -8.98 -10.57 -11.55
C TRP A 59 -8.90 -10.59 -13.08
N THR A 60 -10.04 -10.52 -13.76
CA THR A 60 -10.08 -10.53 -15.23
C THR A 60 -9.49 -9.28 -15.89
N ALA A 61 -9.42 -8.17 -15.15
CA ALA A 61 -8.86 -6.92 -15.65
C ALA A 61 -7.32 -6.90 -15.69
N LEU A 62 -6.66 -7.81 -14.96
CA LEU A 62 -5.20 -7.94 -14.91
C LEU A 62 -4.68 -8.73 -16.11
N ASP A 63 -3.46 -8.44 -16.55
CA ASP A 63 -2.78 -9.24 -17.57
C ASP A 63 -2.17 -10.52 -16.96
N ALA A 64 -1.67 -11.43 -17.81
CA ALA A 64 -1.13 -12.70 -17.35
C ALA A 64 0.14 -12.54 -16.48
N THR A 65 0.90 -11.47 -16.69
CA THR A 65 2.13 -11.18 -15.94
C THR A 65 1.78 -10.71 -14.53
N ASP A 66 0.90 -9.72 -14.40
CA ASP A 66 0.43 -9.19 -13.13
C ASP A 66 -0.23 -10.29 -12.28
N ARG A 67 -1.02 -11.19 -12.92
CA ARG A 67 -1.61 -12.35 -12.23
C ARG A 67 -0.55 -13.28 -11.67
N ALA A 68 0.51 -13.56 -12.43
CA ALA A 68 1.59 -14.43 -11.97
C ALA A 68 2.37 -13.80 -10.80
N GLU A 69 2.62 -12.49 -10.85
CA GLU A 69 3.25 -11.75 -9.75
C GLU A 69 2.39 -11.79 -8.49
N ILE A 70 1.08 -11.53 -8.62
CA ILE A 70 0.15 -11.60 -7.47
C ILE A 70 0.13 -13.00 -6.85
N LEU A 71 0.09 -14.07 -7.68
CA LEU A 71 0.13 -15.44 -7.17
C LEU A 71 1.45 -15.78 -6.46
N ALA A 72 2.57 -15.19 -6.88
CA ALA A 72 3.86 -15.39 -6.23
C ALA A 72 3.97 -14.67 -4.87
N LEU A 73 3.15 -13.64 -4.62
CA LEU A 73 3.13 -12.92 -3.34
C LEU A 73 2.31 -13.63 -2.25
N PHE A 74 1.50 -14.62 -2.60
CA PHE A 74 0.77 -15.39 -1.60
C PHE A 74 1.74 -16.24 -0.76
N PRO A 75 1.67 -16.19 0.57
CA PRO A 75 2.56 -16.96 1.44
C PRO A 75 2.31 -18.47 1.32
N ASP A 76 1.11 -18.86 0.90
CA ASP A 76 0.63 -20.23 0.87
C ASP A 76 -0.29 -20.51 -0.33
N ARG A 77 -0.19 -21.73 -0.87
CA ARG A 77 -0.95 -22.16 -2.06
C ARG A 77 -2.38 -22.61 -1.74
N GLN A 78 -2.77 -22.63 -0.47
CA GLN A 78 -4.09 -23.09 -0.03
C GLN A 78 -5.23 -22.20 -0.58
N HIS A 79 -4.92 -20.92 -0.80
CA HIS A 79 -5.85 -19.95 -1.37
C HIS A 79 -5.78 -19.86 -2.89
N ILE A 80 -5.09 -20.78 -3.57
CA ILE A 80 -4.95 -20.78 -5.03
C ILE A 80 -5.71 -21.98 -5.61
N ILE A 81 -6.61 -21.70 -6.54
CA ILE A 81 -7.20 -22.73 -7.40
C ILE A 81 -6.23 -22.93 -8.56
N GLU A 82 -5.35 -23.93 -8.43
CA GLU A 82 -4.43 -24.32 -9.51
C GLU A 82 -5.22 -25.00 -10.64
N SER A 83 -5.45 -24.26 -11.72
CA SER A 83 -6.11 -24.75 -12.95
C SER A 83 -5.23 -24.46 -14.18
N GLY A 84 -3.93 -24.76 -14.05
CA GLY A 84 -2.95 -24.56 -15.12
C GLY A 84 -2.78 -23.08 -15.49
N PRO A 85 -2.91 -22.69 -16.77
CA PRO A 85 -2.67 -21.31 -17.23
C PRO A 85 -3.66 -20.28 -16.68
N GLU A 86 -4.79 -20.72 -16.11
CA GLU A 86 -5.82 -19.87 -15.50
C GLU A 86 -5.84 -20.04 -13.97
N SER A 87 -4.66 -20.14 -13.36
CA SER A 87 -4.53 -20.16 -11.90
C SER A 87 -5.11 -18.87 -11.32
N ARG A 88 -5.97 -19.01 -10.30
CA ARG A 88 -6.70 -17.89 -9.70
C ARG A 88 -6.83 -18.05 -8.18
N PRO A 89 -6.92 -16.96 -7.43
CA PRO A 89 -7.25 -17.03 -6.01
C PRO A 89 -8.64 -17.67 -5.79
N ASN A 90 -8.75 -18.50 -4.76
CA ASN A 90 -10.01 -19.01 -4.26
C ASN A 90 -10.72 -17.90 -3.47
N PHE A 91 -11.53 -17.09 -4.15
CA PHE A 91 -12.23 -15.97 -3.51
C PHE A 91 -13.13 -16.38 -2.35
N ALA A 92 -13.72 -17.58 -2.37
CA ALA A 92 -14.57 -18.04 -1.28
C ALA A 92 -13.77 -18.27 0.01
N THR A 93 -12.64 -18.96 -0.10
CA THR A 93 -11.74 -19.22 1.04
C THR A 93 -11.00 -17.96 1.47
N LEU A 94 -10.56 -17.14 0.52
CA LEU A 94 -9.88 -15.86 0.80
C LEU A 94 -10.80 -14.89 1.56
N MET A 95 -12.09 -14.88 1.23
CA MET A 95 -13.07 -14.07 1.95
C MET A 95 -13.28 -14.56 3.38
N SER A 96 -13.13 -15.85 3.67
CA SER A 96 -13.30 -16.38 5.03
C SER A 96 -12.05 -16.27 5.90
N ASP A 97 -10.88 -16.00 5.32
CA ASP A 97 -9.62 -15.92 6.08
C ASP A 97 -9.54 -14.64 6.92
N ASP A 98 -9.21 -14.81 8.19
CA ASP A 98 -9.06 -13.73 9.16
C ASP A 98 -7.79 -12.91 8.92
N SER A 99 -6.73 -13.55 8.40
CA SER A 99 -5.47 -12.86 8.09
C SER A 99 -5.68 -11.83 6.98
N PHE A 100 -6.28 -12.26 5.86
CA PHE A 100 -6.63 -11.36 4.76
C PHE A 100 -7.57 -10.21 5.18
N ARG A 101 -8.54 -10.50 6.06
CA ARG A 101 -9.44 -9.46 6.61
C ARG A 101 -8.69 -8.45 7.44
N TYR A 102 -7.80 -8.91 8.30
CA TYR A 102 -6.97 -8.06 9.13
C TYR A 102 -6.06 -7.18 8.26
N ASP A 103 -5.42 -7.74 7.24
CA ASP A 103 -4.53 -7.00 6.34
C ASP A 103 -5.26 -5.90 5.58
N CYS A 104 -6.46 -6.18 5.06
CA CYS A 104 -7.29 -5.17 4.40
C CYS A 104 -7.67 -4.02 5.36
N ALA A 105 -8.05 -4.35 6.59
CA ALA A 105 -8.42 -3.36 7.61
C ALA A 105 -7.21 -2.55 8.10
N ALA A 106 -6.07 -3.22 8.31
CA ALA A 106 -4.82 -2.59 8.69
C ALA A 106 -4.34 -1.64 7.59
N TYR A 107 -4.41 -2.05 6.33
CA TYR A 107 -4.00 -1.22 5.20
C TYR A 107 -4.88 0.03 5.06
N THR A 108 -6.22 -0.09 5.10
CA THR A 108 -7.12 1.08 5.06
C THR A 108 -6.89 2.04 6.22
N THR A 109 -6.71 1.50 7.44
CA THR A 109 -6.40 2.30 8.64
C THR A 109 -5.06 3.02 8.49
N ASN A 110 -4.04 2.33 8.00
CA ASN A 110 -2.70 2.89 7.78
C ASN A 110 -2.72 3.96 6.69
N LEU A 111 -3.46 3.74 5.61
CA LEU A 111 -3.63 4.73 4.55
C LEU A 111 -4.33 5.99 5.06
N GLY A 112 -5.41 5.86 5.83
CA GLY A 112 -6.09 7.00 6.46
C GLY A 112 -5.21 7.76 7.45
N ALA A 113 -4.29 7.06 8.12
CA ALA A 113 -3.36 7.65 9.08
C ALA A 113 -2.10 8.28 8.45
N GLY A 114 -1.96 8.31 7.11
CA GLY A 114 -0.74 8.83 6.45
C GLY A 114 0.45 7.90 6.55
N ARG A 115 0.24 6.65 6.98
CA ARG A 115 1.31 5.66 7.13
C ARG A 115 1.81 5.06 5.81
N HIS A 116 1.53 5.71 4.69
CA HIS A 116 2.06 5.37 3.37
C HIS A 116 2.65 6.59 2.65
N ASP A 117 2.86 7.71 3.37
CA ASP A 117 3.57 8.86 2.83
C ASP A 117 5.06 8.53 2.61
N GLU A 118 5.69 9.15 1.61
CA GLU A 118 7.07 8.84 1.20
C GLU A 118 8.08 9.01 2.34
N GLU A 119 7.90 10.04 3.16
CA GLU A 119 8.73 10.31 4.34
C GLU A 119 8.58 9.19 5.38
N TRP A 120 7.34 8.76 5.64
CA TRP A 120 7.12 7.71 6.62
C TRP A 120 7.64 6.35 6.15
N LEU A 121 7.56 6.07 4.85
CA LEU A 121 8.21 4.89 4.28
C LEU A 121 9.73 4.97 4.47
N ALA A 122 10.36 6.10 4.19
CA ALA A 122 11.80 6.29 4.38
C ALA A 122 12.23 6.06 5.84
N ASP A 123 11.48 6.61 6.79
CA ASP A 123 11.72 6.41 8.21
C ASP A 123 11.53 4.96 8.65
N ALA A 124 10.49 4.27 8.15
CA ALA A 124 10.26 2.86 8.42
C ALA A 124 11.42 1.98 7.94
N TRP A 125 11.94 2.24 6.73
CA TRP A 125 13.13 1.54 6.22
C TRP A 125 14.37 1.85 7.04
N ALA A 126 14.61 3.12 7.38
CA ALA A 126 15.75 3.50 8.22
C ALA A 126 15.68 2.85 9.62
N ALA A 127 14.49 2.76 10.22
CA ALA A 127 14.29 2.06 11.48
C ALA A 127 14.49 0.55 11.35
N HIS A 128 14.06 -0.05 10.24
CA HIS A 128 14.31 -1.47 9.95
C HIS A 128 15.81 -1.77 9.82
N GLU A 129 16.55 -0.95 9.07
CA GLU A 129 18.00 -1.10 8.92
C GLU A 129 18.74 -0.92 10.26
N ARG A 130 18.34 0.03 11.11
CA ARG A 130 18.92 0.17 12.47
C ARG A 130 18.67 -1.05 13.35
N ARG A 131 17.47 -1.66 13.26
CA ARG A 131 17.20 -2.91 13.98
C ARG A 131 18.06 -4.05 13.45
N LYS A 132 18.18 -4.17 12.13
CA LYS A 132 19.03 -5.19 11.49
C LYS A 132 20.51 -5.00 11.82
N ALA A 133 20.96 -3.77 12.01
CA ALA A 133 22.32 -3.42 12.44
C ALA A 133 22.62 -3.82 13.90
N GLY A 134 21.60 -4.21 14.68
CA GLY A 134 21.76 -4.61 16.07
C GLY A 134 21.83 -3.44 17.07
N ASP A 135 21.66 -2.19 16.61
CA ASP A 135 21.73 -1.00 17.47
C ASP A 135 20.74 -1.06 18.65
N PHE A 136 19.57 -1.66 18.40
CA PHE A 136 18.54 -1.85 19.43
C PHE A 136 18.91 -2.94 20.43
N ASP A 137 19.54 -4.01 19.97
CA ASP A 137 19.99 -5.10 20.84
C ASP A 137 21.15 -4.61 21.72
N THR A 138 22.09 -3.84 21.16
CA THR A 138 23.16 -3.17 21.92
C THR A 138 22.60 -2.17 22.93
N TYR A 139 21.55 -1.41 22.58
CA TYR A 139 20.86 -0.54 23.52
C TYR A 139 20.23 -1.33 24.68
N LEU A 140 19.60 -2.47 24.39
CA LEU A 140 19.01 -3.34 25.43
C LEU A 140 20.08 -3.97 26.32
N GLU A 141 21.20 -4.43 25.77
CA GLU A 141 22.32 -4.98 26.53
C GLU A 141 22.91 -3.95 27.49
N ASN A 142 23.15 -2.72 27.01
CA ASN A 142 23.66 -1.63 27.85
C ASN A 142 22.65 -1.23 28.93
N LYS A 143 21.36 -1.10 28.56
CA LYS A 143 20.31 -0.77 29.52
C LYS A 143 20.17 -1.86 30.59
N PHE A 144 20.27 -3.13 30.20
CA PHE A 144 20.25 -4.25 31.14
C PHE A 144 21.45 -4.23 32.07
N ALA A 145 22.66 -3.94 31.57
CA ALA A 145 23.85 -3.80 32.41
C ALA A 145 23.70 -2.65 33.42
N ASP A 146 23.25 -1.48 32.96
CA ASP A 146 23.10 -0.28 33.79
C ASP A 146 22.00 -0.45 34.85
N GLU A 147 20.83 -1.00 34.51
CA GLU A 147 19.70 -1.09 35.44
C GLU A 147 19.73 -2.35 36.32
N TRP A 148 20.41 -3.42 35.89
CA TRP A 148 20.34 -4.72 36.59
C TRP A 148 21.67 -5.20 37.17
N LEU A 149 22.81 -4.80 36.59
CA LEU A 149 24.14 -5.19 37.11
C LEU A 149 24.77 -4.11 38.00
N ALA A 150 24.40 -2.83 37.83
CA ALA A 150 24.96 -1.73 38.64
C ALA A 150 24.61 -1.83 40.15
N ASP A 151 23.48 -2.45 40.50
CA ASP A 151 23.08 -2.63 41.91
C ASP A 151 23.89 -3.72 42.64
N GLN A 152 24.60 -4.60 41.93
CA GLN A 152 25.35 -5.72 42.53
C GLN A 152 26.76 -5.34 43.01
N GLU A 153 27.32 -4.20 42.57
CA GLU A 153 28.66 -3.72 42.98
C GLU A 153 28.63 -2.72 44.15
N SER A 154 27.43 -2.47 44.71
CA SER A 154 27.22 -1.51 45.80
C SER A 154 27.22 -2.11 47.22
N GLU A 155 27.75 -3.33 47.42
CA GLU A 155 28.11 -3.81 48.75
C GLU A 155 29.51 -3.30 49.12
N PRO A 156 29.65 -2.24 49.95
CA PRO A 156 30.96 -1.79 50.39
C PRO A 156 31.59 -2.90 51.24
N SER A 157 32.67 -3.49 50.73
CA SER A 157 33.61 -4.27 51.53
C SER A 157 34.04 -3.44 52.74
N THR A 158 33.40 -3.68 53.89
CA THR A 158 33.85 -3.16 55.18
C THR A 158 35.18 -3.83 55.51
N PRO A 159 36.30 -3.08 55.58
CA PRO A 159 37.54 -3.64 56.10
C PRO A 159 37.39 -3.71 57.61
N SER A 160 37.02 -4.88 58.14
CA SER A 160 37.08 -5.13 59.58
C SER A 160 38.55 -5.23 59.97
N GLN A 161 39.08 -4.09 60.43
CA GLN A 161 40.44 -3.92 60.89
C GLN A 161 40.80 -4.94 61.98
N ALA A 162 42.02 -5.47 61.86
CA ALA A 162 42.72 -6.12 62.96
C ALA A 162 43.09 -5.07 64.03
N THR A 163 42.81 -5.34 65.31
CA THR A 163 43.53 -4.68 66.41
C THR A 163 43.51 -5.54 67.68
N ALA A 164 44.73 -5.84 68.15
CA ALA A 164 45.21 -6.21 69.49
C ALA A 164 44.65 -7.47 70.19
#